data_AF-A0ABD5N7L8-F1
#
_entry.id   AF-A0ABD5N7L8-F1
#
_cell.length_a   1.000
_cell.length_b   1.000
_cell.length_c   1.000
_cell.angle_alpha   90.00
_cell.angle_beta   90.00
_cell.angle_gamma   90.00
#
_symmetry.space_group_name_H-M   'P 1'
#
loop_
_entity.id
_entity.type
_entity.pdbx_description
1 polymer ?
#
loop_
_entity_poly.entity_id
_entity_poly.type
_entity_poly.pdbx_seq_one_letter_code
_entity_poly.pdbx_strand_id
1 'polypeptide(L)' 'MIVKSAVKAAAGDMSVGADFYEELNNVVGTAIARAQERAKANNRSTLKARDA' A
#
# COMPACT_ATOMS: atom_id res chain seq x y z
N MET A 1 -3.77 5.26 -4.02
CA MET A 1 -3.53 5.96 -2.75
C MET A 1 -4.66 5.66 -1.79
N ILE A 2 -4.34 5.56 -0.50
CA ILE A 2 -5.16 4.85 0.49
C ILE A 2 -6.47 5.58 0.78
N VAL A 3 -7.54 4.82 0.95
CA VAL A 3 -8.86 5.37 1.29
C VAL A 3 -8.92 5.62 2.80
N LYS A 4 -9.06 6.89 3.21
CA LYS A 4 -9.09 7.27 4.63
C LYS A 4 -10.17 6.54 5.44
N SER A 5 -11.34 6.27 4.84
CA SER A 5 -12.41 5.53 5.51
C SER A 5 -12.03 4.09 5.83
N ALA A 6 -11.31 3.41 4.93
CA ALA A 6 -10.82 2.05 5.18
C ALA A 6 -9.76 2.03 6.31
N VAL A 7 -8.90 3.05 6.36
CA VAL A 7 -7.93 3.20 7.45
C VAL A 7 -8.63 3.43 8.79
N LYS A 8 -9.63 4.32 8.83
CA LYS A 8 -10.41 4.55 10.06
C LYS A 8 -11.14 3.29 10.53
N ALA A 9 -11.71 2.52 9.60
CA ALA A 9 -12.35 1.25 9.93
C ALA A 9 -11.34 0.23 10.51
N ALA A 10 -10.12 0.17 9.96
CA ALA A 10 -9.06 -0.71 10.44
C ALA A 10 -8.42 -0.23 11.76
N ALA A 11 -8.42 1.07 12.03
CA ALA A 11 -7.85 1.68 13.24
C ALA A 11 -8.75 1.51 14.48
N GLY A 12 -10.00 1.09 14.31
CA GLY A 12 -10.94 0.86 15.41
C GLY A 12 -11.19 2.14 16.22
N ASP A 13 -11.00 2.05 17.53
CA ASP A 13 -11.27 3.16 18.46
C ASP A 13 -10.15 4.23 18.50
N MET A 14 -9.10 4.07 17.69
CA MET A 14 -7.99 5.03 17.66
C MET A 14 -8.32 6.26 16.81
N SER A 15 -7.92 7.43 17.29
CA SER A 15 -7.85 8.62 16.45
C SER A 15 -6.67 8.47 15.47
N VAL A 16 -6.91 8.86 14.21
CA VAL A 16 -5.91 8.74 13.14
C VAL A 16 -5.48 10.14 12.69
N GLY A 17 -4.21 10.45 12.91
CA GLY A 17 -3.58 11.72 12.51
C GLY A 17 -3.51 11.90 10.99
N ALA A 18 -3.38 13.15 10.55
CA ALA A 18 -3.28 13.49 9.13
C ALA A 18 -1.99 12.93 8.50
N ASP A 19 -0.88 13.09 9.22
CA ASP A 19 0.46 12.56 8.95
C ASP A 19 0.48 11.04 8.78
N PHE A 20 -0.30 10.33 9.59
CA PHE A 20 -0.41 8.87 9.47
C PHE A 20 -0.92 8.44 8.09
N TYR A 21 -1.92 9.13 7.53
CA TYR A 21 -2.42 8.77 6.20
C TYR A 21 -1.37 8.99 5.11
N GLU A 22 -0.59 10.06 5.23
CA GLU A 22 0.48 10.38 4.28
C GLU A 22 1.58 9.31 4.32
N GLU A 23 2.03 8.95 5.53
CA GLU A 23 3.09 7.97 5.68
C GLU A 23 2.64 6.56 5.31
N LEU A 24 1.45 6.15 5.73
CA LEU A 24 0.89 4.85 5.32
C LEU A 24 0.80 4.75 3.79
N ASN A 25 0.42 5.86 3.14
CA ASN A 25 0.33 5.95 1.70
C ASN A 25 1.70 5.81 1.01
N ASN A 26 2.76 6.39 1.59
CA ASN A 26 4.13 6.17 1.13
C ASN A 26 4.58 4.70 1.28
N VAL A 27 4.26 4.08 2.42
CA VAL A 27 4.59 2.66 2.70
C VAL A 27 3.92 1.73 1.67
N VAL A 28 2.62 1.89 1.45
CA VAL A 28 1.88 1.08 0.46
C VAL A 28 2.39 1.35 -0.96
N GLY A 29 2.67 2.61 -1.30
CA GLY A 29 3.25 2.96 -2.60
C GLY A 29 4.60 2.27 -2.83
N THR A 30 5.46 2.24 -1.81
CA THR A 30 6.76 1.57 -1.86
C THR A 30 6.61 0.05 -2.02
N ALA A 31 5.66 -0.56 -1.32
CA ALA A 31 5.37 -1.99 -1.47
C ALA A 31 4.92 -2.33 -2.89
N ILE A 32 4.03 -1.52 -3.48
CA ILE A 32 3.57 -1.69 -4.87
C ILE A 32 4.72 -1.53 -5.86
N ALA A 33 5.60 -0.53 -5.66
CA ALA A 33 6.75 -0.30 -6.53
C ALA A 33 7.68 -1.54 -6.54
N ARG A 34 7.98 -2.10 -5.36
CA ARG A 34 8.77 -3.34 -5.25
C ARG A 34 8.08 -4.53 -5.92
N ALA A 35 6.77 -4.65 -5.76
CA ALA A 35 6.00 -5.69 -6.45
C ALA A 35 6.08 -5.56 -7.98
N GLN A 36 6.01 -4.32 -8.49
CA GLN A 36 6.17 -4.03 -9.91
C GLN A 36 7.57 -4.37 -10.42
N GLU A 37 8.61 -4.05 -9.66
CA GLU A 37 10.00 -4.43 -9.99
C GLU A 37 10.14 -5.96 -10.11
N ARG A 38 9.62 -6.72 -9.15
CA ARG A 38 9.62 -8.19 -9.19
C ARG A 38 8.84 -8.73 -10.39
N ALA A 39 7.67 -8.18 -10.68
CA ALA A 39 6.88 -8.59 -11.84
C ALA A 39 7.62 -8.32 -13.15
N LYS A 40 8.20 -7.12 -13.30
CA LYS A 40 8.99 -6.72 -14.48
C LYS A 40 10.23 -7.58 -14.66
N ALA A 41 10.96 -7.88 -13.57
CA ALA A 41 12.13 -8.76 -13.60
C ALA A 41 11.78 -10.18 -14.08
N ASN A 42 10.52 -10.58 -13.97
CA ASN A 42 9.99 -11.86 -14.46
C ASN A 42 9.22 -11.73 -15.79
N ASN A 43 9.37 -10.62 -16.53
CA ASN A 43 8.66 -10.34 -17.78
C ASN A 43 7.13 -10.39 -17.67
N ARG A 44 6.58 -10.00 -16.51
CA ARG A 44 5.13 -9.97 -16.26
C ARG A 44 4.62 -8.54 -16.20
N SER A 45 3.44 -8.32 -16.78
CA SER A 45 2.68 -7.07 -16.70
C SER A 45 1.56 -7.09 -15.65
N THR A 46 1.37 -8.23 -14.97
CA THR A 46 0.36 -8.43 -13.94
C THR A 46 1.01 -8.76 -12.60
N LEU A 47 0.69 -7.97 -11.57
CA LEU A 47 1.05 -8.27 -10.19
C LEU A 47 0.30 -9.52 -9.72
N LYS A 48 1.02 -10.43 -9.07
CA LYS A 48 0.47 -11.66 -8.47
C LYS A 48 0.75 -11.66 -6.97
N ALA A 49 0.07 -12.54 -6.22
CA ALA A 49 0.28 -12.69 -4.78
C ALA A 49 1.76 -12.90 -4.40
N ARG A 50 2.56 -13.51 -5.27
CA ARG A 50 4.00 -13.72 -5.08
C ARG A 50 4.86 -12.44 -5.17
N ASP A 51 4.29 -11.35 -5.67
CA ASP A 51 5.00 -10.07 -5.82
C ASP A 51 4.79 -9.15 -4.62
N ALA A 52 3.78 -9.42 -3.79
CA ALA A 52 3.40 -8.61 -2.63
C ALA A 52 4.54 -8.44 -1.60
#